data_AF-A0A1V6R071-F1
#
_entry.id   AF-A0A1V6R071-F1
#
_cell.length_a   1.000
_cell.length_b   1.000
_cell.length_c   1.000
_cell.angle_alpha   90.00
_cell.angle_beta   90.00
_cell.angle_gamma   90.00
#
_symmetry.space_group_name_H-M   'P 1'
#
loop_
_entity.id
_entity.type
_entity.pdbx_description
1 polymer ?
#
loop_
_entity_poly.entity_id
_entity_poly.type
_entity_poly.pdbx_seq_one_letter_code
_entity_poly.pdbx_strand_id
1 'polypeptide(L)'
;MATQNPPAKRVKREEYRRKVQAQQESTDGSVIKMPQKKFFRQRAHANPFSDHRLEYPISPAHMDWSSHYPAFVDPDTTKTNLSGGRKLTKEVEVVDIGCGFGGLMVGLAPLLPDTLMVGMEIRTSVLEYLSSRIHALRSQQQRLKNKAANPSSTEPQDASTQPENTESTPAPAPANDDEIGTEKLFPGNFENITAIRSNTMKFLPNFFGHHQLSKIFICFPDPHFKARKHKARIISESLNSEYAFVLRPGGLLYTITDVEEYHHWVLRHFLHGEQPEGGPAPAPSSKDLFERVSEEELALDPCVRVMKFETEESKKVTRNKGNKYVAVFRRKADPEWPA
;
A
#
# COMPACT_ATOMS: atom_id res chain seq x y z
N MET A 1 -10.19 -22.41 36.87
CA MET A 1 -10.45 -21.46 35.77
C MET A 1 -9.64 -20.20 36.02
N ALA A 2 -8.52 -20.01 35.34
CA ALA A 2 -7.69 -18.81 35.52
C ALA A 2 -8.12 -17.75 34.50
N THR A 3 -8.85 -16.74 34.96
CA THR A 3 -9.15 -15.52 34.21
C THR A 3 -7.87 -14.69 34.09
N GLN A 4 -7.13 -14.87 32.99
CA GLN A 4 -6.05 -13.96 32.63
C GLN A 4 -6.67 -12.64 32.16
N ASN A 5 -6.76 -11.65 33.06
CA ASN A 5 -7.05 -10.28 32.66
C ASN A 5 -6.00 -9.84 31.62
N PRO A 6 -6.41 -9.28 30.46
CA PRO A 6 -5.45 -8.79 29.47
C PRO A 6 -4.52 -7.74 30.10
N PRO A 7 -3.21 -7.73 29.79
CA PRO A 7 -2.32 -6.69 30.31
C PRO A 7 -2.83 -5.31 29.89
N ALA A 8 -2.82 -4.34 30.81
CA ALA A 8 -3.45 -3.01 30.66
C ALA A 8 -3.13 -2.28 29.34
N LYS A 9 -1.96 -2.55 28.73
CA LYS A 9 -1.57 -2.01 27.41
C LYS A 9 -2.41 -2.58 26.26
N ARG A 10 -2.84 -3.84 26.32
CA ARG A 10 -3.68 -4.49 25.31
C ARG A 10 -5.10 -3.92 25.33
N VAL A 11 -5.67 -3.76 26.52
CA VAL A 11 -6.99 -3.14 26.73
C VAL A 11 -7.01 -1.71 26.17
N LYS A 12 -6.02 -0.88 26.51
CA LYS A 12 -5.89 0.49 25.95
C LYS A 12 -5.84 0.53 24.42
N ARG A 13 -5.21 -0.46 23.77
CA ARG A 13 -5.17 -0.55 22.30
C ARG A 13 -6.52 -0.96 21.72
N GLU A 14 -7.18 -1.93 22.31
CA GLU A 14 -8.50 -2.40 21.89
C GLU A 14 -9.55 -1.29 22.04
N GLU A 15 -9.55 -0.58 23.18
CA GLU A 15 -10.41 0.58 23.41
C GLU A 15 -10.16 1.71 22.40
N TYR A 16 -8.90 2.04 22.13
CA TYR A 16 -8.57 3.07 21.14
C TYR A 16 -9.05 2.69 19.74
N ARG A 17 -8.85 1.43 19.32
CA ARG A 17 -9.31 0.95 18.01
C ARG A 17 -10.83 0.97 17.89
N ARG A 18 -11.54 0.57 18.94
CA ARG A 18 -13.01 0.66 18.99
C ARG A 18 -13.51 2.10 18.87
N LYS A 19 -12.82 3.06 19.49
CA LYS A 19 -13.13 4.49 19.34
C LYS A 19 -12.92 4.99 17.91
N VAL A 20 -11.82 4.59 17.26
CA VAL A 20 -11.54 4.97 15.86
C VAL A 20 -12.60 4.41 14.92
N GLN A 21 -13.03 3.16 15.11
CA GLN A 21 -14.09 2.56 14.31
C GLN A 21 -15.45 3.25 14.53
N ALA A 22 -15.81 3.53 15.79
CA ALA A 22 -17.04 4.25 16.11
C ALA A 22 -17.08 5.67 15.48
N GLN A 23 -15.93 6.35 15.39
CA GLN A 23 -15.81 7.65 14.72
C GLN A 23 -15.96 7.57 13.18
N GLN A 24 -15.69 6.41 12.58
CA GLN A 24 -15.86 6.21 11.13
C GLN A 24 -17.32 5.90 10.79
N GLU A 25 -18.02 5.21 11.69
CA GLU A 25 -19.43 4.86 11.54
C GLU A 25 -20.36 6.03 11.91
N SER A 26 -19.88 7.04 12.66
CA SER A 26 -20.67 8.21 13.01
C SER A 26 -20.91 9.10 11.79
N THR A 27 -22.19 9.33 11.45
CA THR A 27 -22.62 10.29 10.42
C THR A 27 -22.70 11.72 10.94
N ASP A 28 -22.53 11.91 12.25
CA ASP A 28 -22.49 13.21 12.88
C ASP A 28 -21.18 13.89 12.44
N GLY A 29 -21.26 15.04 11.77
CA GLY A 29 -20.17 15.70 11.00
C GLY A 29 -18.88 16.05 11.77
N SER A 30 -18.73 15.52 12.98
CA SER A 30 -17.57 15.52 13.86
C SER A 30 -16.25 15.19 13.17
N VAL A 31 -15.20 15.88 13.61
CA VAL A 31 -13.86 15.80 13.00
C VAL A 31 -13.24 14.42 13.19
N ILE A 32 -13.19 13.62 12.11
CA ILE A 32 -12.44 12.36 12.06
C ILE A 32 -10.95 12.68 12.22
N LYS A 33 -10.35 12.17 13.29
CA LYS A 33 -8.93 12.38 13.60
C LYS A 33 -8.05 11.33 12.92
N MET A 34 -6.81 11.70 12.61
CA MET A 34 -5.82 10.75 12.11
C MET A 34 -5.54 9.64 13.13
N PRO A 35 -5.49 8.36 12.69
CA PRO A 35 -5.18 7.25 13.60
C PRO A 35 -3.73 7.34 14.10
N GLN A 36 -3.50 6.91 15.33
CA GLN A 36 -2.16 6.89 15.92
C GLN A 36 -1.50 5.50 15.79
N LYS A 37 -0.43 5.41 14.99
CA LYS A 37 0.30 4.16 14.68
C LYS A 37 0.63 3.31 15.90
N LYS A 38 0.99 3.93 17.04
CA LYS A 38 1.40 3.23 18.27
C LYS A 38 0.36 2.22 18.79
N PHE A 39 -0.92 2.43 18.49
CA PHE A 39 -2.01 1.53 18.91
C PHE A 39 -2.28 0.38 17.95
N PHE A 40 -1.70 0.43 16.74
CA PHE A 40 -1.89 -0.55 15.66
C PHE A 40 -0.63 -1.39 15.36
N ARG A 41 0.43 -1.25 16.17
CA ARG A 41 1.66 -2.03 15.98
C ARG A 41 1.46 -3.50 16.30
N GLN A 42 1.60 -4.34 15.28
CA GLN A 42 1.70 -5.80 15.35
C GLN A 42 3.15 -6.26 15.06
N ARG A 43 3.59 -7.39 15.63
CA ARG A 43 4.90 -7.98 15.30
C ARG A 43 4.95 -8.33 13.81
N ALA A 44 6.07 -8.00 13.15
CA ALA A 44 6.26 -8.20 11.71
C ALA A 44 6.24 -9.68 11.30
N HIS A 45 6.59 -10.61 12.20
CA HIS A 45 6.77 -12.02 11.89
C HIS A 45 5.50 -12.87 12.09
N ALA A 46 4.31 -12.34 11.78
CA ALA A 46 3.15 -13.20 11.64
C ALA A 46 3.44 -14.19 10.50
N ASN A 47 3.30 -15.50 10.73
CA ASN A 47 3.53 -16.48 9.69
C ASN A 47 2.48 -16.27 8.60
N PRO A 48 2.85 -15.88 7.36
CA PRO A 48 1.89 -15.60 6.30
C PRO A 48 1.02 -16.80 5.94
N PHE A 49 1.46 -18.00 6.32
CA PHE A 49 0.79 -19.27 6.05
C PHE A 49 -0.10 -19.75 7.20
N SER A 50 -0.04 -19.15 8.40
CA SER A 50 -0.86 -19.57 9.55
C SER A 50 -2.24 -18.89 9.60
N ASP A 51 -2.45 -17.88 8.77
CA ASP A 51 -3.71 -17.16 8.72
C ASP A 51 -4.66 -17.81 7.70
N HIS A 52 -5.60 -18.60 8.21
CA HIS A 52 -6.52 -19.39 7.39
C HIS A 52 -7.83 -18.64 7.07
N ARG A 53 -8.04 -17.45 7.64
CA ARG A 53 -9.25 -16.63 7.43
C ARG A 53 -8.94 -15.43 6.54
N LEU A 54 -8.50 -15.72 5.32
CA LEU A 54 -8.35 -14.75 4.25
C LEU A 54 -9.35 -15.12 3.17
N GLU A 55 -10.24 -14.19 2.84
CA GLU A 55 -11.20 -14.35 1.76
C GLU A 55 -10.54 -13.87 0.47
N TYR A 56 -10.65 -14.69 -0.57
CA TYR A 56 -10.17 -14.38 -1.91
C TYR A 56 -11.36 -14.41 -2.86
N PRO A 57 -11.45 -13.48 -3.82
CA PRO A 57 -12.44 -13.59 -4.88
C PRO A 57 -12.23 -14.88 -5.68
N ILE A 58 -13.30 -15.45 -6.21
CA ILE A 58 -13.25 -16.67 -7.05
C ILE A 58 -12.39 -16.42 -8.29
N SER A 59 -12.54 -15.25 -8.90
CA SER A 59 -11.74 -14.77 -10.01
C SER A 59 -11.76 -13.23 -10.03
N PRO A 60 -10.93 -12.57 -10.85
CA PRO A 60 -10.95 -11.10 -10.95
C PRO A 60 -12.34 -10.55 -11.28
N ALA A 61 -13.13 -11.26 -12.07
CA ALA A 61 -14.50 -10.90 -12.44
C ALA A 61 -15.52 -10.98 -11.28
N HIS A 62 -15.17 -11.63 -10.16
CA HIS A 62 -15.98 -11.69 -8.93
C HIS A 62 -15.51 -10.69 -7.86
N MET A 63 -14.38 -10.00 -8.06
CA MET A 63 -13.88 -9.05 -7.08
C MET A 63 -14.76 -7.80 -7.05
N ASP A 64 -15.36 -7.52 -5.89
CA ASP A 64 -16.15 -6.32 -5.68
C ASP A 64 -15.26 -5.16 -5.20
N TRP A 65 -14.90 -4.28 -6.13
CA TRP A 65 -14.14 -3.08 -5.85
C TRP A 65 -15.02 -1.88 -5.46
N SER A 66 -16.35 -1.98 -5.53
CA SER A 66 -17.26 -0.84 -5.35
C SER A 66 -17.22 -0.27 -3.92
N SER A 67 -17.14 -1.13 -2.92
CA SER A 67 -16.98 -0.74 -1.51
C SER A 67 -15.64 -0.04 -1.23
N HIS A 68 -14.62 -0.31 -2.03
CA HIS A 68 -13.27 0.24 -1.87
C HIS A 68 -13.11 1.62 -2.54
N TYR A 69 -13.82 1.84 -3.65
CA TYR A 69 -13.75 3.04 -4.48
C TYR A 69 -15.14 3.60 -4.79
N PRO A 70 -15.90 4.05 -3.75
CA PRO A 70 -17.27 4.50 -3.93
C PRO A 70 -17.41 5.68 -4.91
N ALA A 71 -16.40 6.56 -4.97
CA ALA A 71 -16.36 7.70 -5.89
C ALA A 71 -16.25 7.30 -7.38
N PHE A 72 -15.94 6.03 -7.68
CA PHE A 72 -15.71 5.54 -9.03
C PHE A 72 -16.73 4.48 -9.46
N VAL A 73 -17.77 4.23 -8.69
CA VAL A 73 -18.84 3.30 -9.05
C VAL A 73 -19.58 3.79 -10.30
N ASP A 74 -19.81 2.91 -11.27
CA ASP A 74 -20.55 3.24 -12.49
C ASP A 74 -21.97 3.69 -12.11
N PRO A 75 -22.44 4.86 -12.57
CA PRO A 75 -23.76 5.37 -12.22
C PRO A 75 -24.91 4.45 -12.67
N ASP A 76 -24.70 3.67 -13.73
CA ASP A 76 -25.67 2.67 -14.19
C ASP A 76 -25.76 1.50 -13.20
N THR A 77 -26.93 1.36 -12.56
CA THR A 77 -27.18 0.34 -11.53
C THR A 77 -27.28 -1.07 -12.08
N THR A 78 -27.48 -1.22 -13.38
CA THR A 78 -27.59 -2.52 -14.04
C THR A 78 -26.23 -3.16 -14.30
N LYS A 79 -25.15 -2.37 -14.27
CA LYS A 79 -23.79 -2.86 -14.49
C LYS A 79 -23.21 -3.47 -13.22
N THR A 80 -23.29 -4.79 -13.13
CA THR A 80 -22.73 -5.58 -12.04
C THR A 80 -21.62 -6.52 -12.53
N ASN A 81 -20.75 -6.93 -11.62
CA ASN A 81 -19.76 -7.99 -11.83
C ASN A 81 -20.38 -9.38 -11.55
N LEU A 82 -19.59 -10.45 -11.63
CA LEU A 82 -20.11 -11.81 -11.45
C LEU A 82 -20.49 -12.15 -9.99
N SER A 83 -20.09 -11.33 -9.01
CA SER A 83 -20.54 -11.46 -7.61
C SER A 83 -21.79 -10.61 -7.31
N GLY A 84 -22.33 -9.90 -8.30
CA GLY A 84 -23.45 -8.98 -8.13
C GLY A 84 -23.06 -7.59 -7.59
N GLY A 85 -21.77 -7.36 -7.33
CA GLY A 85 -21.23 -6.05 -6.95
C GLY A 85 -21.27 -5.05 -8.11
N ARG A 86 -21.37 -3.76 -7.81
CA ARG A 86 -21.44 -2.70 -8.84
C ARG A 86 -20.09 -2.57 -9.55
N LYS A 87 -20.11 -2.41 -10.87
CA LYS A 87 -18.88 -2.14 -11.64
C LYS A 87 -18.34 -0.74 -11.34
N LEU A 88 -17.03 -0.59 -11.46
CA LEU A 88 -16.37 0.72 -11.44
C LEU A 88 -16.29 1.30 -12.86
N THR A 89 -16.12 2.62 -12.93
CA THR A 89 -15.82 3.39 -14.14
C THR A 89 -14.36 3.23 -14.60
N LYS A 90 -13.48 2.77 -13.72
CA LYS A 90 -12.05 2.53 -13.97
C LYS A 90 -11.61 1.24 -13.29
N GLU A 91 -10.55 0.61 -13.80
CA GLU A 91 -9.94 -0.55 -13.18
C GLU A 91 -8.80 -0.16 -12.22
N VAL A 92 -8.50 -1.06 -11.28
CA VAL A 92 -7.30 -0.96 -10.44
C VAL A 92 -6.08 -1.27 -11.29
N GLU A 93 -5.12 -0.35 -11.34
CA GLU A 93 -3.91 -0.51 -12.17
C GLU A 93 -2.62 -0.55 -11.34
N VAL A 94 -2.65 -0.16 -10.07
CA VAL A 94 -1.46 -0.14 -9.21
C VAL A 94 -1.69 -0.95 -7.95
N VAL A 95 -0.70 -1.77 -7.59
CA VAL A 95 -0.69 -2.51 -6.33
C VAL A 95 0.59 -2.24 -5.54
N ASP A 96 0.44 -2.05 -4.22
CA ASP A 96 1.54 -2.03 -3.26
C ASP A 96 1.48 -3.30 -2.41
N ILE A 97 2.37 -4.25 -2.71
CA ILE A 97 2.45 -5.56 -2.07
C ILE A 97 3.21 -5.44 -0.76
N GLY A 98 2.53 -5.74 0.36
CA GLY A 98 3.09 -5.55 1.69
C GLY A 98 3.14 -4.08 2.08
N CYS A 99 2.08 -3.33 1.79
CA CYS A 99 2.04 -1.86 1.88
C CYS A 99 2.30 -1.26 3.28
N GLY A 100 2.28 -2.08 4.34
CA GLY A 100 2.50 -1.62 5.70
C GLY A 100 1.50 -0.54 6.12
N PHE A 101 2.00 0.54 6.72
CA PHE A 101 1.16 1.69 7.12
C PHE A 101 0.78 2.62 5.94
N GLY A 102 1.04 2.21 4.69
CA GLY A 102 0.59 2.85 3.45
C GLY A 102 1.22 4.20 3.13
N GLY A 103 2.45 4.45 3.60
CA GLY A 103 3.18 5.68 3.25
C GLY A 103 3.38 5.85 1.73
N LEU A 104 3.66 4.77 1.01
CA LEU A 104 3.75 4.78 -0.45
C LEU A 104 2.41 5.17 -1.08
N MET A 105 1.32 4.48 -0.71
CA MET A 105 -0.04 4.73 -1.22
C MET A 105 -0.44 6.20 -1.08
N VAL A 106 -0.24 6.76 0.11
CA VAL A 106 -0.52 8.16 0.41
C VAL A 106 0.35 9.10 -0.43
N GLY A 107 1.64 8.81 -0.60
CA GLY A 107 2.54 9.63 -1.40
C GLY A 107 2.24 9.58 -2.91
N LEU A 108 1.74 8.44 -3.40
CA LEU A 108 1.37 8.27 -4.81
C LEU A 108 -0.02 8.84 -5.14
N ALA A 109 -0.95 8.87 -4.20
CA ALA A 109 -2.34 9.28 -4.46
C ALA A 109 -2.47 10.62 -5.20
N PRO A 110 -1.75 11.70 -4.82
CA PRO A 110 -1.81 12.98 -5.52
C PRO A 110 -1.02 13.00 -6.83
N LEU A 111 -0.05 12.09 -7.00
CA LEU A 111 0.78 11.97 -8.20
C LEU A 111 0.04 11.25 -9.33
N LEU A 112 -0.84 10.31 -8.98
CA LEU A 112 -1.61 9.48 -9.90
C LEU A 112 -3.12 9.65 -9.63
N PRO A 113 -3.68 10.88 -9.71
CA PRO A 113 -5.03 11.17 -9.22
C PRO A 113 -6.14 10.40 -9.96
N ASP A 114 -5.87 9.98 -11.19
CA ASP A 114 -6.81 9.28 -12.06
C ASP A 114 -6.66 7.76 -12.08
N THR A 115 -5.68 7.22 -11.35
CA THR A 115 -5.35 5.79 -11.32
C THR A 115 -5.77 5.19 -10.00
N LEU A 116 -6.55 4.10 -10.03
CA LEU A 116 -6.96 3.38 -8.83
C LEU A 116 -5.83 2.48 -8.35
N MET A 117 -5.55 2.54 -7.04
CA MET A 117 -4.41 1.86 -6.43
C MET A 117 -4.82 1.15 -5.13
N VAL A 118 -4.35 -0.08 -4.95
CA VAL A 118 -4.63 -0.89 -3.76
C VAL A 118 -3.36 -1.30 -3.01
N GLY A 119 -3.34 -1.05 -1.71
CA GLY A 119 -2.37 -1.63 -0.80
C GLY A 119 -2.82 -3.01 -0.33
N MET A 120 -1.96 -4.02 -0.46
CA MET A 120 -2.23 -5.38 -0.01
C MET A 120 -1.39 -5.70 1.23
N GLU A 121 -2.02 -5.94 2.37
CA GLU A 121 -1.32 -6.19 3.64
C GLU A 121 -1.94 -7.36 4.39
N ILE A 122 -1.11 -8.26 4.91
CA ILE A 122 -1.58 -9.47 5.58
C ILE A 122 -1.96 -9.22 7.05
N ARG A 123 -1.31 -8.24 7.70
CA ARG A 123 -1.49 -7.96 9.13
C ARG A 123 -2.73 -7.10 9.35
N THR A 124 -3.75 -7.70 9.97
CA THR A 124 -5.03 -7.04 10.27
C THR A 124 -4.86 -5.70 10.98
N SER A 125 -4.03 -5.64 12.03
CA SER A 125 -3.88 -4.38 12.78
C SER A 125 -3.23 -3.27 11.96
N VAL A 126 -2.34 -3.61 11.02
CA VAL A 126 -1.68 -2.63 10.17
C VAL A 126 -2.63 -2.16 9.06
N LEU A 127 -3.41 -3.07 8.51
CA LEU A 127 -4.49 -2.75 7.57
C LEU A 127 -5.55 -1.84 8.20
N GLU A 128 -6.03 -2.16 9.42
CA GLU A 128 -6.99 -1.33 10.16
C GLU A 128 -6.51 0.13 10.29
N TYR A 129 -5.21 0.33 10.55
CA TYR A 129 -4.62 1.65 10.58
C TYR A 129 -4.71 2.34 9.23
N LEU A 130 -4.30 1.66 8.16
CA LEU A 130 -4.25 2.25 6.83
C LEU A 130 -5.66 2.59 6.33
N SER A 131 -6.63 1.69 6.49
CA SER A 131 -8.03 1.98 6.20
C SER A 131 -8.49 3.22 6.97
N SER A 132 -8.22 3.28 8.28
CA SER A 132 -8.59 4.45 9.10
C SER A 132 -7.92 5.75 8.64
N ARG A 133 -6.67 5.66 8.19
CA ARG A 133 -5.91 6.80 7.68
C ARG A 133 -6.51 7.32 6.38
N ILE A 134 -6.85 6.43 5.45
CA ILE A 134 -7.46 6.79 4.16
C ILE A 134 -8.82 7.45 4.39
N HIS A 135 -9.66 6.92 5.28
CA HIS A 135 -10.95 7.52 5.62
C HIS A 135 -10.80 8.94 6.20
N ALA A 136 -9.86 9.12 7.14
CA ALA A 136 -9.58 10.45 7.71
C ALA A 136 -9.10 11.44 6.64
N LEU A 137 -8.22 11.02 5.73
CA LEU A 137 -7.72 11.86 4.63
C LEU A 137 -8.83 12.26 3.66
N ARG A 138 -9.69 11.33 3.24
CA ARG A 138 -10.84 11.62 2.36
C ARG A 138 -11.81 12.61 3.03
N SER A 139 -12.14 12.38 4.30
CA SER A 139 -13.00 13.29 5.09
C SER A 139 -12.42 14.69 5.21
N GLN A 140 -11.12 14.80 5.45
CA GLN A 140 -10.42 16.08 5.50
C GLN A 140 -10.46 16.82 4.17
N GLN A 141 -10.19 16.13 3.05
CA GLN A 141 -10.27 16.73 1.71
C GLN A 141 -11.69 17.19 1.37
N GLN A 142 -12.72 16.42 1.75
CA GLN A 142 -14.11 16.81 1.58
C GLN A 142 -14.45 18.08 2.37
N ARG A 143 -13.99 18.19 3.62
CA ARG A 143 -14.17 19.43 4.42
C ARG A 143 -13.49 20.64 3.78
N LEU A 144 -12.26 20.49 3.31
CA LEU A 144 -11.53 21.57 2.64
C LEU A 144 -12.24 22.02 1.36
N LYS A 145 -12.79 21.08 0.58
CA LYS A 145 -13.63 21.41 -0.59
C LYS A 145 -14.89 22.17 -0.20
N ASN A 146 -15.61 21.70 0.82
CA ASN A 146 -16.84 22.34 1.28
C ASN A 146 -16.56 23.77 1.78
N LYS A 147 -15.45 23.98 2.50
CA LYS A 147 -15.01 25.30 2.96
C LYS A 147 -14.62 26.23 1.80
N ALA A 148 -13.95 25.69 0.77
CA ALA A 148 -13.60 26.45 -0.43
C ALA A 148 -14.84 26.81 -1.27
N ALA A 149 -15.86 25.94 -1.30
CA ALA A 149 -17.11 26.17 -2.00
C ALA A 149 -18.05 27.15 -1.27
N ASN A 150 -18.05 27.14 0.08
CA ASN A 150 -18.88 28.01 0.92
C ASN A 150 -18.03 28.77 1.96
N PRO A 151 -17.36 29.88 1.58
CA PRO A 151 -16.49 30.63 2.48
C PRO A 151 -17.22 31.41 3.60
N SER A 152 -18.56 31.43 3.62
CA SER A 152 -19.37 32.25 4.54
C SER A 152 -19.93 31.51 5.77
N SER A 153 -19.57 30.24 6.01
CA SER A 153 -19.98 29.54 7.25
C SER A 153 -18.92 29.72 8.34
N THR A 154 -19.15 30.68 9.23
CA THR A 154 -18.40 30.91 10.47
C THR A 154 -18.48 29.68 11.39
N GLU A 155 -17.36 29.21 11.92
CA GLU A 155 -17.36 28.23 13.02
C GLU A 155 -18.01 28.86 14.28
N PRO A 156 -18.72 28.08 15.11
CA PRO A 156 -19.13 28.55 16.44
C PRO A 156 -17.87 28.83 17.27
N GLN A 157 -17.70 30.08 17.69
CA GLN A 157 -16.71 30.44 18.70
C GLN A 157 -17.15 29.84 20.04
N ASP A 158 -16.46 28.79 20.47
CA ASP A 158 -16.60 28.26 21.83
C ASP A 158 -15.90 29.24 22.79
N ALA A 159 -16.67 30.18 23.32
CA ALA A 159 -16.22 31.14 24.31
C ALA A 159 -16.19 30.48 25.69
N SER A 160 -15.05 29.92 26.08
CA SER A 160 -14.64 29.94 27.50
C SER A 160 -13.13 29.81 27.64
N THR A 161 -12.47 30.91 28.00
CA THR A 161 -11.13 30.84 28.60
C THR A 161 -10.99 32.00 29.58
N GLN A 162 -11.03 31.68 30.86
CA GLN A 162 -10.49 32.55 31.92
C GLN A 162 -8.95 32.47 31.91
N PRO A 163 -8.23 33.50 32.35
CA PRO A 163 -6.78 33.51 32.33
C PRO A 163 -6.22 32.95 33.65
N GLU A 164 -5.34 31.95 33.56
CA GLU A 164 -4.40 31.66 34.64
C GLU A 164 -2.96 31.61 34.08
N ASN A 165 -2.15 32.53 34.62
CA ASN A 165 -0.70 32.50 34.54
C ASN A 165 -0.16 31.31 35.32
N THR A 166 0.76 30.53 34.75
CA THR A 166 2.11 30.36 35.31
C THR A 166 3.01 29.54 34.38
N GLU A 167 4.26 29.99 34.40
CA GLU A 167 5.42 29.61 33.62
C GLU A 167 5.95 28.23 34.02
N SER A 168 6.12 27.32 33.05
CA SER A 168 7.22 26.35 33.03
C SER A 168 7.30 25.69 31.66
N THR A 169 8.41 25.95 30.98
CA THR A 169 8.78 25.35 29.69
C THR A 169 9.02 23.84 29.87
N PRO A 170 8.49 22.99 28.96
CA PRO A 170 9.22 21.79 28.59
C PRO A 170 9.60 21.82 27.11
N ALA A 171 10.79 21.30 26.86
CA ALA A 171 11.45 21.13 25.57
C ALA A 171 10.52 20.63 24.44
N PRO A 172 10.81 20.98 23.17
CA PRO A 172 9.97 20.58 22.05
C PRO A 172 9.92 19.05 21.97
N ALA A 173 8.71 18.51 22.12
CA ALA A 173 8.44 17.11 21.83
C ALA A 173 8.79 16.82 20.36
N PRO A 174 9.33 15.64 20.04
CA PRO A 174 9.70 15.31 18.66
C PRO A 174 8.46 15.36 17.77
N ALA A 175 8.57 16.07 16.65
CA ALA A 175 7.53 16.23 15.65
C ALA A 175 6.93 14.86 15.25
N ASN A 176 5.61 14.76 15.22
CA ASN A 176 4.92 13.59 14.71
C ASN A 176 5.06 13.58 13.17
N ASP A 177 5.89 12.70 12.63
CA ASP A 177 6.22 12.51 11.21
C ASP A 177 5.03 12.11 10.27
N ASP A 178 3.77 12.37 10.65
CA ASP A 178 2.55 11.93 9.93
C ASP A 178 1.68 13.06 9.36
N GLU A 179 2.08 14.32 9.50
CA GLU A 179 1.33 15.47 8.95
C GLU A 179 1.52 15.60 7.44
N ILE A 180 0.68 14.90 6.67
CA ILE A 180 0.26 15.42 5.38
C ILE A 180 -0.44 16.74 5.67
N GLY A 181 0.13 17.84 5.19
CA GLY A 181 -0.25 19.21 5.53
C GLY A 181 -1.77 19.40 5.58
N THR A 182 -2.26 19.83 6.74
CA THR A 182 -3.65 19.74 7.16
C THR A 182 -4.62 20.69 6.44
N GLU A 183 -4.11 21.54 5.56
CA GLU A 183 -4.85 22.65 4.95
C GLU A 183 -4.82 22.66 3.41
N LYS A 184 -4.15 21.69 2.78
CA LYS A 184 -3.98 21.65 1.32
C LYS A 184 -4.97 20.69 0.65
N LEU A 185 -5.55 21.12 -0.47
CA LEU A 185 -6.27 20.24 -1.40
C LEU A 185 -5.28 19.45 -2.26
N PHE A 186 -5.49 18.15 -2.36
CA PHE A 186 -4.68 17.22 -3.15
C PHE A 186 -5.47 16.70 -4.35
N PRO A 187 -4.86 16.61 -5.54
CA PRO A 187 -5.44 15.90 -6.68
C PRO A 187 -5.93 14.50 -6.29
N GLY A 188 -7.08 14.08 -6.81
CA GLY A 188 -7.70 12.78 -6.50
C GLY A 188 -8.31 12.66 -5.10
N ASN A 189 -8.00 13.55 -4.15
CA ASN A 189 -8.59 13.59 -2.80
C ASN A 189 -8.45 12.29 -1.99
N PHE A 190 -7.46 11.47 -2.35
CA PHE A 190 -7.28 10.11 -1.80
C PHE A 190 -8.45 9.15 -2.06
N GLU A 191 -9.38 9.49 -2.96
CA GLU A 191 -10.47 8.60 -3.39
C GLU A 191 -9.94 7.43 -4.24
N ASN A 192 -8.77 7.61 -4.86
CA ASN A 192 -8.12 6.67 -5.74
C ASN A 192 -7.26 5.62 -5.03
N ILE A 193 -7.18 5.62 -3.70
CA ILE A 193 -6.41 4.64 -2.92
C ILE A 193 -7.27 3.85 -1.96
N THR A 194 -6.99 2.57 -1.79
CA THR A 194 -7.61 1.71 -0.78
C THR A 194 -6.60 0.71 -0.22
N ALA A 195 -7.03 -0.13 0.73
CA ALA A 195 -6.23 -1.26 1.17
C ALA A 195 -7.11 -2.49 1.46
N ILE A 196 -6.55 -3.68 1.22
CA ILE A 196 -7.20 -4.97 1.47
C ILE A 196 -6.31 -5.93 2.24
N ARG A 197 -6.96 -6.86 2.95
CA ARG A 197 -6.27 -7.95 3.64
C ARG A 197 -6.04 -9.09 2.68
N SER A 198 -4.79 -9.40 2.39
CA SER A 198 -4.48 -10.49 1.45
C SER A 198 -3.09 -11.06 1.67
N ASN A 199 -2.92 -12.36 1.42
CA ASN A 199 -1.61 -12.96 1.21
C ASN A 199 -1.32 -13.00 -0.29
N THR A 200 -0.45 -12.10 -0.74
CA THR A 200 -0.07 -11.95 -2.15
C THR A 200 0.80 -13.08 -2.68
N MET A 201 1.29 -13.98 -1.82
CA MET A 201 2.05 -15.16 -2.24
C MET A 201 1.18 -16.35 -2.67
N LYS A 202 -0.16 -16.25 -2.58
CA LYS A 202 -1.06 -17.38 -2.85
C LYS A 202 -1.98 -17.18 -4.04
N PHE A 203 -2.57 -15.98 -4.17
CA PHE A 203 -3.72 -15.77 -5.07
C PHE A 203 -3.73 -14.35 -5.64
N LEU A 204 -2.58 -13.80 -6.05
CA LEU A 204 -2.56 -12.49 -6.72
C LEU A 204 -3.42 -12.49 -8.01
N PRO A 205 -3.38 -13.53 -8.88
CA PRO A 205 -4.23 -13.61 -10.08
C PRO A 205 -5.73 -13.76 -9.80
N ASN A 206 -6.15 -14.00 -8.55
CA ASN A 206 -7.57 -13.98 -8.21
C ASN A 206 -8.11 -12.54 -8.12
N PHE A 207 -7.27 -11.56 -7.76
CA PHE A 207 -7.67 -10.16 -7.63
C PHE A 207 -7.58 -9.40 -8.95
N PHE A 208 -6.61 -9.75 -9.80
CA PHE A 208 -6.28 -8.99 -11.01
C PHE A 208 -6.30 -9.89 -12.24
N GLY A 209 -6.95 -9.40 -13.29
CA GLY A 209 -6.96 -10.04 -14.60
C GLY A 209 -5.60 -9.99 -15.30
N HIS A 210 -5.52 -10.73 -16.39
CA HIS A 210 -4.37 -10.69 -17.30
C HIS A 210 -4.12 -9.24 -17.76
N HIS A 211 -2.88 -8.77 -17.62
CA HIS A 211 -2.47 -7.41 -18.01
C HIS A 211 -3.25 -6.26 -17.38
N GLN A 212 -3.94 -6.48 -16.26
CA GLN A 212 -4.72 -5.42 -15.64
C GLN A 212 -3.83 -4.31 -15.04
N LEU A 213 -2.70 -4.69 -14.43
CA LEU A 213 -1.84 -3.75 -13.70
C LEU A 213 -0.88 -3.01 -14.64
N SER A 214 -0.60 -1.75 -14.32
CA SER A 214 0.48 -0.94 -14.91
C SER A 214 1.68 -0.80 -13.97
N LYS A 215 1.49 -0.92 -12.65
CA LYS A 215 2.57 -0.85 -11.65
C LYS A 215 2.39 -1.83 -10.49
N ILE A 216 3.49 -2.48 -10.10
CA ILE A 216 3.58 -3.31 -8.88
C ILE A 216 4.70 -2.74 -8.01
N PHE A 217 4.43 -2.49 -6.73
CA PHE A 217 5.44 -2.06 -5.77
C PHE A 217 5.68 -3.16 -4.74
N ILE A 218 6.95 -3.43 -4.44
CA ILE A 218 7.42 -4.35 -3.40
C ILE A 218 8.47 -3.61 -2.57
N CYS A 219 8.03 -2.95 -1.51
CA CYS A 219 8.87 -2.06 -0.71
C CYS A 219 9.31 -2.71 0.60
N PHE A 220 10.62 -2.88 0.79
CA PHE A 220 11.23 -3.44 2.00
C PHE A 220 10.63 -4.80 2.43
N PRO A 221 10.55 -5.79 1.52
CA PRO A 221 10.05 -7.12 1.88
C PRO A 221 10.96 -7.81 2.91
N ASP A 222 10.40 -8.74 3.70
CA ASP A 222 11.19 -9.51 4.67
C ASP A 222 12.28 -10.32 3.94
N PRO A 223 13.57 -10.09 4.25
CA PRO A 223 14.67 -10.72 3.54
C PRO A 223 14.83 -12.19 3.86
N HIS A 224 14.23 -12.68 4.96
CA HIS A 224 14.30 -14.08 5.39
C HIS A 224 15.72 -14.68 5.32
N PHE A 225 16.67 -14.09 6.04
CA PHE A 225 18.11 -14.40 5.99
C PHE A 225 18.53 -15.88 6.13
N LYS A 226 17.68 -16.74 6.68
CA LYS A 226 18.01 -18.17 6.85
C LYS A 226 17.66 -18.90 5.56
N ALA A 227 18.60 -19.63 4.95
CA ALA A 227 18.41 -20.40 3.71
C ALA A 227 17.11 -21.23 3.69
N ARG A 228 16.80 -21.94 4.78
CA ARG A 228 15.56 -22.71 4.94
C ARG A 228 14.25 -21.90 4.82
N LYS A 229 14.33 -20.58 4.90
CA LYS A 229 13.21 -19.63 4.81
C LYS A 229 13.16 -18.89 3.47
N HIS A 230 14.08 -19.15 2.54
CA HIS A 230 14.07 -18.46 1.24
C HIS A 230 12.78 -18.70 0.44
N LYS A 231 12.10 -19.84 0.64
CA LYS A 231 10.78 -20.12 0.06
C LYS A 231 9.66 -19.14 0.49
N ALA A 232 9.88 -18.38 1.56
CA ALA A 232 8.95 -17.36 2.02
C ALA A 232 9.27 -15.97 1.43
N ARG A 233 10.33 -15.82 0.61
CA ARG A 233 10.64 -14.55 -0.04
C ARG A 233 9.60 -14.27 -1.12
N ILE A 234 9.17 -13.01 -1.20
CA ILE A 234 8.18 -12.54 -2.18
C ILE A 234 8.73 -12.57 -3.62
N ILE A 235 10.05 -12.54 -3.79
CA ILE A 235 10.70 -12.72 -5.10
C ILE A 235 11.13 -14.17 -5.28
N SER A 236 10.53 -14.83 -6.26
CA SER A 236 10.78 -16.20 -6.68
C SER A 236 10.31 -16.40 -8.12
N GLU A 237 10.76 -17.46 -8.79
CA GLU A 237 10.36 -17.78 -10.17
C GLU A 237 8.83 -17.83 -10.35
N SER A 238 8.13 -18.58 -9.50
CA SER A 238 6.67 -18.75 -9.59
C SER A 238 5.92 -17.43 -9.39
N LEU A 239 6.31 -16.64 -8.39
CA LEU A 239 5.67 -15.35 -8.13
C LEU A 239 5.99 -14.33 -9.21
N ASN A 240 7.20 -14.35 -9.77
CA ASN A 240 7.56 -13.49 -10.89
C ASN A 240 6.72 -13.79 -12.14
N SER A 241 6.38 -15.05 -12.40
CA SER A 241 5.41 -15.43 -13.44
C SER A 241 4.01 -14.89 -13.16
N GLU A 242 3.53 -14.96 -11.91
CA GLU A 242 2.24 -14.34 -11.53
C GLU A 242 2.27 -12.82 -11.72
N TYR A 243 3.38 -12.16 -11.37
CA TYR A 243 3.56 -10.72 -11.61
C TYR A 243 3.53 -10.40 -13.10
N ALA A 244 4.20 -11.20 -13.94
CA ALA A 244 4.18 -11.01 -15.38
C ALA A 244 2.77 -11.21 -15.99
N PHE A 245 1.98 -12.14 -15.44
CA PHE A 245 0.60 -12.40 -15.87
C PHE A 245 -0.31 -11.19 -15.60
N VAL A 246 -0.25 -10.61 -14.40
CA VAL A 246 -1.14 -9.48 -14.03
C VAL A 246 -0.63 -8.14 -14.56
N LEU A 247 0.65 -8.00 -14.86
CA LEU A 247 1.28 -6.76 -15.33
C LEU A 247 1.24 -6.66 -16.85
N ARG A 248 0.74 -5.55 -17.40
CA ARG A 248 0.70 -5.31 -18.85
C ARG A 248 2.09 -5.12 -19.46
N PRO A 249 2.30 -5.42 -20.77
CA PRO A 249 3.46 -4.93 -21.51
C PRO A 249 3.71 -3.43 -21.30
N GLY A 250 4.96 -3.08 -21.00
CA GLY A 250 5.38 -1.73 -20.62
C GLY A 250 5.13 -1.36 -19.15
N GLY A 251 4.41 -2.19 -18.39
CA GLY A 251 4.21 -2.01 -16.95
C GLY A 251 5.49 -2.17 -16.15
N LEU A 252 5.53 -1.59 -14.95
CA LEU A 252 6.74 -1.50 -14.11
C LEU A 252 6.58 -2.21 -12.77
N LEU A 253 7.53 -3.07 -12.43
CA LEU A 253 7.67 -3.71 -11.13
C LEU A 253 8.80 -3.02 -10.35
N TYR A 254 8.44 -2.31 -9.29
CA TYR A 254 9.33 -1.54 -8.45
C TYR A 254 9.71 -2.33 -7.19
N THR A 255 11.00 -2.40 -6.90
CA THR A 255 11.53 -2.97 -5.66
C THR A 255 12.49 -2.02 -4.98
N ILE A 256 12.47 -2.02 -3.65
CA ILE A 256 13.44 -1.29 -2.82
C ILE A 256 13.72 -2.09 -1.55
N THR A 257 14.98 -2.13 -1.12
CA THR A 257 15.39 -2.78 0.13
C THR A 257 16.60 -2.08 0.72
N ASP A 258 16.80 -2.19 2.03
CA ASP A 258 18.00 -1.79 2.76
C ASP A 258 19.01 -2.94 2.92
N VAL A 259 18.67 -4.14 2.42
CA VAL A 259 19.50 -5.35 2.53
C VAL A 259 20.14 -5.67 1.17
N GLU A 260 21.44 -5.44 1.05
CA GLU A 260 22.20 -5.66 -0.18
C GLU A 260 22.13 -7.10 -0.70
N GLU A 261 22.27 -8.10 0.20
CA GLU A 261 22.15 -9.51 -0.17
C GLU A 261 20.77 -9.83 -0.78
N TYR A 262 19.72 -9.19 -0.26
CA TYR A 262 18.37 -9.34 -0.78
C TYR A 262 18.22 -8.61 -2.12
N HIS A 263 18.85 -7.46 -2.30
CA HIS A 263 18.90 -6.79 -3.60
C HIS A 263 19.53 -7.68 -4.68
N HIS A 264 20.67 -8.32 -4.37
CA HIS A 264 21.27 -9.30 -5.28
C HIS A 264 20.39 -10.54 -5.50
N TRP A 265 19.58 -10.94 -4.51
CA TRP A 265 18.55 -11.96 -4.71
C TRP A 265 17.50 -11.51 -5.73
N VAL A 266 16.99 -10.28 -5.62
CA VAL A 266 16.06 -9.69 -6.59
C VAL A 266 16.66 -9.73 -7.98
N LEU A 267 17.86 -9.17 -8.17
CA LEU A 267 18.53 -9.12 -9.47
C LEU A 267 18.68 -10.52 -10.10
N ARG A 268 19.11 -11.51 -9.32
CA ARG A 268 19.26 -12.90 -9.82
C ARG A 268 17.97 -13.57 -10.27
N HIS A 269 16.80 -13.12 -9.81
CA HIS A 269 15.50 -13.68 -10.18
C HIS A 269 14.84 -12.96 -11.37
N PHE A 270 15.36 -11.81 -11.78
CA PHE A 270 14.86 -11.07 -12.93
C PHE A 270 15.87 -11.00 -14.08
N LEU A 271 17.17 -11.17 -13.80
CA LEU A 271 18.23 -11.09 -14.79
C LEU A 271 18.82 -12.47 -15.06
N HIS A 272 19.17 -12.69 -16.32
CA HIS A 272 20.04 -13.79 -16.71
C HIS A 272 21.47 -13.50 -16.24
N GLY A 273 22.15 -14.54 -15.76
CA GLY A 273 23.58 -14.45 -15.49
C GLY A 273 24.38 -14.55 -16.78
N GLU A 274 25.70 -14.40 -16.68
CA GLU A 274 26.61 -14.71 -17.78
C GLU A 274 26.43 -16.17 -18.21
N GLN A 275 26.13 -16.37 -19.50
CA GLN A 275 26.06 -17.70 -20.10
C GLN A 275 27.45 -18.09 -20.58
N PRO A 276 27.94 -19.31 -20.25
CA PRO A 276 29.17 -19.80 -20.85
C PRO A 276 29.01 -19.91 -22.37
N GLU A 277 29.96 -19.36 -23.13
CA GLU A 277 29.93 -19.41 -24.59
C GLU A 277 29.83 -20.87 -25.08
N GLY A 278 28.89 -21.14 -25.99
CA GLY A 278 28.64 -22.47 -26.55
C GLY A 278 27.75 -23.40 -25.71
N GLY A 279 27.18 -22.92 -24.59
CA GLY A 279 26.16 -23.66 -23.85
C GLY A 279 24.80 -23.71 -24.55
N PRO A 280 23.92 -24.68 -24.22
CA PRO A 280 22.56 -24.70 -24.73
C PRO A 280 21.79 -23.46 -24.24
N ALA A 281 20.88 -22.95 -25.06
CA ALA A 281 20.01 -21.85 -24.67
C ALA A 281 19.23 -22.22 -23.39
N PRO A 282 19.11 -21.32 -22.40
CA PRO A 282 18.38 -21.59 -21.18
C PRO A 282 16.91 -21.87 -21.50
N ALA A 283 16.27 -22.70 -20.67
CA ALA A 283 14.84 -22.90 -20.74
C ALA A 283 14.11 -21.55 -20.52
N PRO A 284 12.96 -21.32 -21.18
CA PRO A 284 12.16 -20.12 -20.97
C PRO A 284 11.81 -19.96 -19.49
N SER A 285 11.94 -18.74 -19.00
CA SER A 285 11.70 -18.40 -17.60
C SER A 285 10.99 -17.05 -17.48
N SER A 286 10.47 -16.74 -16.30
CA SER A 286 9.87 -15.44 -16.00
C SER A 286 10.82 -14.28 -16.29
N LYS A 287 12.15 -14.51 -16.23
CA LYS A 287 13.19 -13.52 -16.57
C LYS A 287 13.07 -13.00 -18.00
N ASP A 288 12.61 -13.82 -18.94
CA ASP A 288 12.49 -13.43 -20.35
C ASP A 288 11.39 -12.38 -20.59
N LEU A 289 10.47 -12.25 -19.62
CA LEU A 289 9.34 -11.32 -19.62
C LEU A 289 9.66 -9.97 -18.99
N PHE A 290 10.87 -9.78 -18.47
CA PHE A 290 11.29 -8.54 -17.81
C PHE A 290 12.60 -8.02 -18.37
N GLU A 291 12.77 -6.70 -18.32
CA GLU A 291 14.04 -6.02 -18.55
C GLU A 291 14.32 -5.01 -17.45
N ARG A 292 15.60 -4.74 -17.20
CA ARG A 292 16.00 -3.75 -16.20
C ARG A 292 15.77 -2.33 -16.73
N VAL A 293 15.13 -1.48 -15.93
CA VAL A 293 15.07 -0.04 -16.21
C VAL A 293 16.42 0.60 -15.88
N SER A 294 16.90 1.48 -16.78
CA SER A 294 18.17 2.20 -16.65
C SER A 294 18.17 3.19 -15.49
N GLU A 295 19.33 3.47 -14.89
CA GLU A 295 19.42 4.39 -13.75
C GLU A 295 19.03 5.83 -14.14
N GLU A 296 19.25 6.22 -15.40
CA GLU A 296 18.81 7.50 -15.97
C GLU A 296 17.29 7.63 -15.98
N GLU A 297 16.58 6.60 -16.42
CA GLU A 297 15.11 6.56 -16.37
C GLU A 297 14.60 6.55 -14.92
N LEU A 298 15.26 5.79 -14.03
CA LEU A 298 14.89 5.76 -12.61
C LEU A 298 15.04 7.12 -11.92
N ALA A 299 16.05 7.91 -12.32
CA ALA A 299 16.27 9.24 -11.77
C ALA A 299 15.14 10.22 -12.13
N LEU A 300 14.47 9.99 -13.26
CA LEU A 300 13.37 10.83 -13.75
C LEU A 300 11.99 10.33 -13.30
N ASP A 301 11.86 9.07 -12.85
CA ASP A 301 10.57 8.51 -12.44
C ASP A 301 10.12 9.07 -11.06
N PRO A 302 9.01 9.84 -11.00
CA PRO A 302 8.51 10.38 -9.74
C PRO A 302 8.02 9.30 -8.76
N CYS A 303 7.60 8.12 -9.24
CA CYS A 303 7.25 6.99 -8.38
C CYS A 303 8.48 6.44 -7.64
N VAL A 304 9.66 6.42 -8.28
CA VAL A 304 10.91 6.03 -7.63
C VAL A 304 11.25 7.00 -6.51
N ARG A 305 11.06 8.31 -6.73
CA ARG A 305 11.24 9.33 -5.68
C ARG A 305 10.31 9.08 -4.50
N VAL A 306 9.01 8.90 -4.73
CA VAL A 306 8.04 8.62 -3.66
C VAL A 306 8.43 7.34 -2.90
N MET A 307 8.75 6.26 -3.61
CA MET A 307 9.19 4.99 -3.02
C MET A 307 10.43 5.17 -2.13
N LYS A 308 11.41 5.97 -2.56
CA LYS A 308 12.65 6.21 -1.81
C LYS A 308 12.47 7.07 -0.57
N PHE A 309 11.40 7.86 -0.44
CA PHE A 309 11.32 8.88 0.63
C PHE A 309 10.04 8.86 1.46
N GLU A 310 8.90 8.40 0.91
CA GLU A 310 7.61 8.54 1.59
C GLU A 310 7.20 7.34 2.44
N THR A 311 7.77 6.16 2.20
CA THR A 311 7.46 4.98 3.01
C THR A 311 8.08 5.09 4.41
N GLU A 312 7.42 4.51 5.41
CA GLU A 312 7.91 4.50 6.79
C GLU A 312 9.30 3.88 6.91
N GLU A 313 9.52 2.78 6.19
CA GLU A 313 10.80 2.08 6.21
C GLU A 313 11.86 2.90 5.47
N SER A 314 11.53 3.55 4.35
CA SER A 314 12.41 4.52 3.68
C SER A 314 12.84 5.66 4.62
N LYS A 315 11.90 6.24 5.38
CA LYS A 315 12.19 7.29 6.37
C LYS A 315 13.09 6.76 7.48
N LYS A 316 12.81 5.55 8.00
CA LYS A 316 13.62 4.89 9.02
C LYS A 316 15.05 4.62 8.55
N VAL A 317 15.22 4.08 7.34
CA VAL A 317 16.54 3.82 6.74
C VAL A 317 17.33 5.12 6.60
N THR A 318 16.68 6.21 6.17
CA THR A 318 17.31 7.55 6.08
C THR A 318 17.81 8.03 7.44
N ARG A 319 16.98 7.97 8.49
CA ARG A 319 17.38 8.38 9.85
C ARG A 319 18.56 7.56 10.37
N ASN A 320 18.61 6.29 10.00
CA ASN A 320 19.69 5.39 10.37
C ASN A 320 20.92 5.48 9.46
N LYS A 321 20.93 6.40 8.48
CA LYS A 321 21.99 6.54 7.46
C LYS A 321 22.26 5.23 6.70
N GLY A 322 21.24 4.39 6.54
CA GLY A 322 21.33 3.14 5.80
C GLY A 322 21.18 3.35 4.29
N ASN A 323 21.71 2.40 3.53
CA ASN A 323 21.59 2.39 2.08
C ASN A 323 20.19 1.94 1.64
N LYS A 324 19.78 2.39 0.45
CA LYS A 324 18.53 1.97 -0.20
C LYS A 324 18.86 1.48 -1.60
N TYR A 325 18.75 0.18 -1.80
CA TYR A 325 18.98 -0.48 -3.07
C TYR A 325 17.67 -0.56 -3.85
N VAL A 326 17.61 0.13 -4.99
CA VAL A 326 16.43 0.20 -5.85
C VAL A 326 16.60 -0.72 -7.05
N ALA A 327 15.54 -1.44 -7.38
CA ALA A 327 15.48 -2.22 -8.58
C ALA A 327 14.12 -2.18 -9.26
N VAL A 328 14.04 -1.70 -10.50
CA VAL A 328 12.78 -1.63 -11.27
C VAL A 328 12.92 -2.42 -12.55
N PHE A 329 11.89 -3.18 -12.88
CA PHE A 329 11.83 -4.04 -14.06
C PHE A 329 10.62 -3.69 -14.91
N ARG A 330 10.83 -3.55 -16.21
CA ARG A 330 9.78 -3.32 -17.20
C ARG A 330 9.32 -4.64 -17.77
N ARG A 331 8.01 -4.84 -17.83
CA ARG A 331 7.37 -6.02 -18.43
C ARG A 331 7.51 -5.90 -19.96
N LYS A 332 8.21 -6.85 -20.59
CA LYS A 332 8.42 -6.92 -22.04
C LYS A 332 7.14 -7.37 -22.77
N ALA A 333 7.08 -7.35 -24.10
CA ALA A 333 5.97 -7.99 -24.82
C ALA A 333 5.96 -9.51 -24.57
N ASP A 334 4.79 -10.14 -24.75
CA ASP A 334 4.73 -11.60 -24.74
C ASP A 334 5.53 -12.15 -25.91
N PRO A 335 6.25 -13.27 -25.73
CA PRO A 335 6.89 -13.94 -26.85
C PRO A 335 5.82 -14.39 -27.85
N GLU A 336 6.11 -14.26 -29.14
CA GLU A 336 5.25 -14.84 -30.17
C GLU A 336 5.27 -16.36 -30.02
N TRP A 337 4.11 -16.96 -29.75
CA TRP A 337 3.99 -18.41 -29.76
C TRP A 337 3.92 -18.88 -31.22
N PRO A 338 4.80 -19.78 -31.69
CA PRO A 338 4.67 -20.35 -33.02
C PRO A 338 3.33 -21.09 -33.11
N ALA A 339 2.53 -20.74 -34.11
CA ALA A 339 1.20 -21.31 -34.34
C ALA A 339 1.21 -22.83 -34.56
#